data_AF-A0A415KPQ0-F1
#
_entry.id   AF-A0A415KPQ0-F1
#
_cell.length_a   1.000
_cell.length_b   1.000
_cell.length_c   1.000
_cell.angle_alpha   90.00
_cell.angle_beta   90.00
_cell.angle_gamma   90.00
#
_symmetry.space_group_name_H-M   'P 1'
#
loop_
_entity.id
_entity.type
_entity.pdbx_description
1 polymer ?
#
loop_
_entity_poly.entity_id
_entity_poly.type
_entity_poly.pdbx_seq_one_letter_code
_entity_poly.pdbx_strand_id
1 'polypeptide(L)'
;MLIETLSVFPEMFEPVMSTSILGRARKAGLFDFKAYNLRDWTHDRHRTVDDEPYGGGQGMLMKVEPIAEAIEAISSEGPKPTVVFFTPCGEPFTQHVAERLLKSERLLFVCSRYEGVDERAYAYADERLSIGDYVLTGGELPAMVVADAVVRLIPGALGDEMSNVDESFSTAEDGGLLEYAQYTRPAEFNGEGVPPVLVSGDHAKVDAWRRKNAIERTCHWRPDLIETARLTPEERAYAQEILDASYSLSEE
;
A
#
# COMPACT_ATOMS: atom_id res chain seq x y z
N MET A 1 12.16 -7.94 10.23
CA MET A 1 11.34 -6.72 10.42
C MET A 1 10.27 -6.98 11.47
N LEU A 2 9.95 -5.99 12.31
CA LEU A 2 8.82 -6.02 13.24
C LEU A 2 7.82 -4.94 12.84
N ILE A 3 6.55 -5.33 12.61
CA ILE A 3 5.46 -4.38 12.36
C ILE A 3 4.55 -4.36 13.59
N GLU A 4 4.32 -3.18 14.12
CA GLU A 4 3.50 -2.95 15.29
C GLU A 4 2.33 -2.02 14.96
N THR A 5 1.20 -2.20 15.62
CA THR A 5 0.06 -1.28 15.51
C THR A 5 -0.34 -0.74 16.88
N LEU A 6 -0.74 0.52 16.93
CA LEU A 6 -1.38 1.14 18.08
C LEU A 6 -2.81 1.53 17.68
N SER A 7 -3.78 0.80 18.22
CA SER A 7 -5.20 0.94 17.86
C SER A 7 -6.09 0.71 19.07
N VAL A 8 -7.35 1.14 18.98
CA VAL A 8 -8.38 0.82 19.97
C VAL A 8 -9.11 -0.50 19.67
N PHE A 9 -8.83 -1.12 18.51
CA PHE A 9 -9.35 -2.40 18.01
C PHE A 9 -8.23 -3.35 17.54
N PRO A 10 -7.29 -3.73 18.41
CA PRO A 10 -6.16 -4.62 18.04
C PRO A 10 -6.61 -5.98 17.47
N GLU A 11 -7.80 -6.46 17.83
CA GLU A 11 -8.37 -7.72 17.35
C GLU A 11 -8.64 -7.74 15.83
N MET A 12 -8.72 -6.57 15.18
CA MET A 12 -8.95 -6.49 13.73
C MET A 12 -7.77 -7.05 12.92
N PHE A 13 -6.55 -7.04 13.46
CA PHE A 13 -5.35 -7.34 12.68
C PHE A 13 -5.06 -8.83 12.55
N GLU A 14 -5.25 -9.62 13.61
CA GLU A 14 -4.76 -11.00 13.66
C GLU A 14 -5.30 -11.88 12.51
N PRO A 15 -6.58 -11.82 12.12
CA PRO A 15 -7.07 -12.61 10.98
C PRO A 15 -6.35 -12.28 9.66
N VAL A 16 -6.00 -11.02 9.43
CA VAL A 16 -5.31 -10.58 8.21
C VAL A 16 -3.82 -10.95 8.28
N MET A 17 -3.17 -10.67 9.41
CA MET A 17 -1.73 -10.91 9.61
C MET A 17 -1.36 -12.40 9.67
N SER A 18 -2.33 -13.28 9.90
CA SER A 18 -2.13 -14.75 10.00
C SER A 18 -2.59 -15.53 8.76
N THR A 19 -3.16 -14.87 7.76
CA THR A 19 -3.73 -15.49 6.55
C THR A 19 -2.91 -15.20 5.29
N SER A 20 -3.05 -16.05 4.26
CA SER A 20 -2.45 -15.84 2.93
C SER A 20 -0.93 -15.61 2.97
N ILE A 21 -0.41 -14.70 2.14
CA ILE A 21 1.01 -14.34 2.02
C ILE A 21 1.56 -13.86 3.36
N LEU A 22 0.86 -12.95 4.06
CA LEU A 22 1.26 -12.45 5.39
C LEU A 22 1.45 -13.59 6.38
N GLY A 23 0.47 -14.49 6.50
CA GLY A 23 0.56 -15.65 7.39
C GLY A 23 1.70 -16.60 7.04
N ARG A 24 1.98 -16.83 5.75
CA ARG A 24 3.12 -17.65 5.31
C ARG A 24 4.46 -16.97 5.64
N ALA A 25 4.59 -15.68 5.33
CA ALA A 25 5.79 -14.91 5.60
C ALA A 25 6.10 -14.83 7.11
N ARG A 26 5.07 -14.67 7.95
CA ARG A 26 5.21 -14.69 9.41
C ARG A 26 5.67 -16.06 9.92
N LYS A 27 5.04 -17.15 9.44
CA LYS A 27 5.44 -18.53 9.79
C LYS A 27 6.86 -18.87 9.34
N ALA A 28 7.31 -18.29 8.23
CA ALA A 28 8.67 -18.41 7.74
C ALA A 28 9.68 -17.52 8.49
N GLY A 29 9.23 -16.70 9.45
CA GLY A 29 10.08 -15.81 10.25
C GLY A 29 10.60 -14.58 9.49
N LEU A 30 9.98 -14.22 8.36
CA LEU A 30 10.40 -13.07 7.54
C LEU A 30 10.06 -11.74 8.21
N PHE A 31 8.96 -11.71 8.96
CA PHE A 31 8.57 -10.61 9.83
C PHE A 31 7.78 -11.14 11.03
N ASP A 32 7.61 -10.29 12.04
CA ASP A 32 6.65 -10.52 13.13
C ASP A 32 5.71 -9.32 13.28
N PHE A 33 4.59 -9.56 13.96
CA PHE A 33 3.50 -8.60 14.12
C PHE A 33 3.02 -8.52 15.57
N LYS A 34 2.83 -7.30 16.08
CA LYS A 34 2.26 -7.06 17.42
C LYS A 34 1.27 -5.90 17.41
N ALA A 35 0.06 -6.14 17.87
CA ALA A 35 -0.96 -5.11 18.03
C ALA A 35 -1.07 -4.68 19.50
N TYR A 36 -1.00 -3.39 19.74
CA TYR A 36 -1.17 -2.75 21.05
C TYR A 36 -2.55 -2.11 21.14
N ASN A 37 -3.19 -2.26 22.30
CA ASN A 37 -4.42 -1.56 22.59
C ASN A 37 -4.11 -0.20 23.21
N LEU A 38 -4.42 0.90 22.53
CA LEU A 38 -4.20 2.26 23.05
C LEU A 38 -4.85 2.47 24.43
N ARG A 39 -5.96 1.77 24.69
CA ARG A 39 -6.67 1.83 25.97
C ARG A 39 -5.81 1.35 27.14
N ASP A 40 -4.68 0.66 26.91
CA ASP A 40 -3.76 0.24 27.98
C ASP A 40 -2.96 1.41 28.56
N TRP A 41 -2.89 2.55 27.86
CA TRP A 41 -2.23 3.80 28.30
C TRP A 41 -3.22 4.88 28.74
N THR A 42 -4.35 4.45 29.31
CA THR A 42 -5.36 5.36 29.85
C THR A 42 -5.43 5.18 31.36
N HIS A 43 -5.69 6.26 32.09
CA HIS A 43 -5.60 6.30 33.55
C HIS A 43 -6.96 6.43 34.25
N ASP A 44 -8.04 6.59 33.48
CA ASP A 44 -9.40 6.66 33.99
C ASP A 44 -10.09 5.28 33.97
N ARG A 45 -11.11 5.12 34.81
CA ARG A 45 -11.87 3.86 34.94
C ARG A 45 -12.50 3.38 33.62
N HIS A 46 -12.88 4.31 32.74
CA HIS A 46 -13.58 4.00 31.50
C HIS A 46 -12.63 3.75 30.33
N ARG A 47 -11.32 3.89 30.54
CA ARG A 47 -10.27 3.72 29.54
C ARG A 47 -10.50 4.61 28.32
N THR A 48 -10.67 5.90 28.61
CA THR A 48 -11.11 6.93 27.68
C THR A 48 -9.95 7.39 26.82
N VAL A 49 -10.10 7.26 25.49
CA VAL A 49 -9.05 7.54 24.49
C VAL A 49 -9.37 8.77 23.63
N ASP A 50 -10.54 9.36 23.83
CA ASP A 50 -11.09 10.45 23.03
C ASP A 50 -11.76 11.52 23.91
N ASP A 51 -11.89 12.74 23.38
CA ASP A 51 -12.55 13.87 24.03
C ASP A 51 -13.18 14.83 23.00
N GLU A 52 -14.00 15.76 23.47
CA GLU A 52 -14.65 16.77 22.62
C GLU A 52 -13.61 17.75 22.04
N PRO A 53 -13.75 18.17 20.76
CA PRO A 53 -12.83 19.12 20.15
C PRO A 53 -12.97 20.53 20.74
N TYR A 54 -11.85 21.19 21.02
CA TYR A 54 -11.84 22.63 21.28
C TYR A 54 -12.36 23.41 20.08
N GLY A 55 -13.14 24.47 20.34
CA GLY A 55 -13.81 25.25 19.29
C GLY A 55 -15.23 24.76 18.95
N GLY A 56 -15.66 23.64 19.55
CA GLY A 56 -16.93 22.99 19.24
C GLY A 56 -16.87 22.21 17.92
N GLY A 57 -17.91 21.44 17.64
CA GLY A 57 -17.97 20.54 16.49
C GLY A 57 -18.81 19.31 16.78
N GLN A 58 -18.99 18.46 15.78
CA GLN A 58 -19.53 17.12 15.98
C GLN A 58 -18.37 16.12 16.07
N GLY A 59 -18.62 14.99 16.75
CA GLY A 59 -17.64 13.92 16.88
C GLY A 59 -16.65 14.14 18.02
N MET A 60 -15.65 13.25 18.08
CA MET A 60 -14.63 13.19 19.13
C MET A 60 -13.25 13.18 18.48
N LEU A 61 -12.23 13.68 19.19
CA LEU A 61 -10.82 13.56 18.80
C LEU A 61 -10.10 12.64 19.77
N MET A 62 -9.20 11.80 19.25
CA MET A 62 -8.33 11.01 20.12
C MET A 62 -7.38 11.91 20.90
N LYS A 63 -7.26 11.63 22.20
CA LYS A 63 -6.44 12.38 23.14
C LYS A 63 -4.96 12.18 22.85
N VAL A 64 -4.17 13.25 22.99
CA VAL A 64 -2.72 13.22 22.76
C VAL A 64 -1.99 12.43 23.83
N GLU A 65 -2.43 12.50 25.09
CA GLU A 65 -1.73 11.89 26.24
C GLU A 65 -1.56 10.37 26.11
N PRO A 66 -2.61 9.55 25.90
CA PRO A 66 -2.44 8.12 25.75
C PRO A 66 -1.61 7.74 24.52
N ILE A 67 -1.69 8.52 23.44
CA ILE A 67 -0.91 8.28 22.21
C ILE A 67 0.57 8.53 22.47
N ALA A 68 0.91 9.67 23.08
CA ALA A 68 2.28 10.03 23.42
C ALA A 68 2.89 9.00 24.39
N GLU A 69 2.20 8.67 25.47
CA GLU A 69 2.66 7.68 26.45
C GLU A 69 2.89 6.31 25.81
N ALA A 70 1.99 5.87 24.92
CA ALA A 70 2.13 4.61 24.21
C ALA A 70 3.34 4.61 23.27
N ILE A 71 3.51 5.64 22.44
CA ILE A 71 4.63 5.75 21.51
C ILE A 71 5.96 5.80 22.27
N GLU A 72 6.04 6.58 23.35
CA GLU A 72 7.25 6.68 24.18
C GLU A 72 7.60 5.34 24.84
N ALA A 73 6.61 4.67 25.45
CA ALA A 73 6.79 3.38 26.07
C ALA A 73 7.27 2.32 25.05
N ILE A 74 6.57 2.18 23.93
CA ILE A 74 6.92 1.23 22.86
C ILE A 74 8.30 1.53 22.27
N SER A 75 8.63 2.80 22.08
CA SER A 75 9.93 3.25 21.55
C SER A 75 11.09 3.04 22.53
N SER A 76 10.81 2.95 23.83
CA SER A 76 11.81 2.64 24.86
C SER A 76 12.17 1.14 24.91
N GLU A 77 11.33 0.28 24.33
CA GLU A 77 11.55 -1.15 24.25
C GLU A 77 12.28 -1.51 22.94
N GLY A 78 13.61 -1.58 22.96
CA GLY A 78 14.41 -2.00 21.80
C GLY A 78 14.71 -0.88 20.79
N PRO A 79 15.02 -1.21 19.52
CA PRO A 79 15.29 -0.21 18.49
C PRO A 79 14.09 0.72 18.28
N LYS A 80 14.32 2.02 18.14
CA LYS A 80 13.24 3.00 17.91
C LYS A 80 12.50 2.67 16.59
N PRO A 81 11.16 2.52 16.59
CA PRO A 81 10.40 2.29 15.37
C PRO A 81 10.33 3.56 14.51
N THR A 82 10.12 3.40 13.20
CA THR A 82 9.56 4.46 12.37
C THR A 82 8.06 4.57 12.67
N VAL A 83 7.62 5.71 13.19
CA VAL A 83 6.23 5.95 13.60
C VAL A 83 5.43 6.55 12.46
N VAL A 84 4.42 5.81 11.99
CA VAL A 84 3.57 6.17 10.86
C VAL A 84 2.14 6.40 11.34
N PHE A 85 1.62 7.60 11.13
CA PHE A 85 0.21 7.92 11.37
C PHE A 85 -0.60 7.80 10.09
N PHE A 86 -1.79 7.22 10.18
CA PHE A 86 -2.73 7.16 9.07
C PHE A 86 -3.73 8.33 9.15
N THR A 87 -3.76 9.14 8.10
CA THR A 87 -4.60 10.33 7.99
C THR A 87 -4.81 10.71 6.52
N PRO A 88 -6.01 11.13 6.10
CA PRO A 88 -6.26 11.57 4.72
C PRO A 88 -5.42 12.80 4.32
N CYS A 89 -4.88 13.55 5.29
CA CYS A 89 -3.97 14.67 5.06
C CYS A 89 -2.50 14.24 4.86
N GLY A 90 -2.21 12.95 4.87
CA GLY A 90 -0.86 12.39 4.73
C GLY A 90 -0.37 12.33 3.29
N GLU A 91 0.91 11.98 3.12
CA GLU A 91 1.47 11.63 1.81
C GLU A 91 0.70 10.43 1.22
N PRO A 92 0.28 10.47 -0.06
CA PRO A 92 -0.33 9.33 -0.71
C PRO A 92 0.60 8.11 -0.71
N PHE A 93 0.09 6.96 -0.27
CA PHE A 93 0.81 5.71 -0.27
C PHE A 93 0.99 5.19 -1.70
N THR A 94 2.24 4.98 -2.10
CA THR A 94 2.61 4.48 -3.43
C THR A 94 3.58 3.30 -3.29
N GLN A 95 3.87 2.62 -4.40
CA GLN A 95 4.84 1.54 -4.43
C GLN A 95 6.23 1.98 -3.93
N HIS A 96 6.65 3.21 -4.27
CA HIS A 96 7.89 3.80 -3.74
C HIS A 96 7.87 3.96 -2.22
N VAL A 97 6.72 4.31 -1.62
CA VAL A 97 6.59 4.39 -0.17
C VAL A 97 6.69 3.01 0.45
N ALA A 98 6.07 1.98 -0.15
CA ALA A 98 6.21 0.59 0.32
C ALA A 98 7.67 0.11 0.33
N GLU A 99 8.41 0.35 -0.75
CA GLU A 99 9.85 0.04 -0.85
C GLU A 99 10.72 0.84 0.12
N ARG A 100 10.31 2.08 0.44
CA ARG A 100 10.98 2.91 1.43
C ARG A 100 10.77 2.36 2.84
N LEU A 101 9.53 2.03 3.20
CA LEU A 101 9.19 1.44 4.49
C LEU A 101 9.79 0.04 4.69
N LEU A 102 9.98 -0.73 3.61
CA LEU A 102 10.65 -2.04 3.64
C LEU A 102 12.05 -1.97 4.27
N LYS A 103 12.71 -0.81 4.19
CA LYS A 103 14.06 -0.59 4.73
C LYS A 103 14.08 -0.42 6.25
N SER A 104 12.92 -0.22 6.89
CA SER A 104 12.81 -0.09 8.34
C SER A 104 12.88 -1.45 9.02
N GLU A 105 13.72 -1.58 10.05
CA GLU A 105 13.77 -2.80 10.86
C GLU A 105 12.51 -2.96 11.72
N ARG A 106 11.92 -1.82 12.12
CA ARG A 106 10.76 -1.74 13.01
C ARG A 106 9.83 -0.60 12.60
N LEU A 107 8.54 -0.90 12.49
CA LEU A 107 7.49 0.04 12.09
C LEU A 107 6.41 0.08 13.18
N LEU A 108 5.97 1.28 13.58
CA LEU A 108 4.82 1.48 14.47
C LEU A 108 3.72 2.26 13.74
N PHE A 109 2.61 1.58 13.49
CA PHE A 109 1.44 2.08 12.78
C PHE A 109 0.39 2.60 13.76
N VAL A 110 0.19 3.92 13.79
CA VAL A 110 -0.77 4.57 14.68
C VAL A 110 -2.11 4.75 13.96
N CYS A 111 -3.11 4.01 14.42
CA CYS A 111 -4.43 3.96 13.81
C CYS A 111 -5.37 4.98 14.45
N SER A 112 -5.51 6.12 13.79
CA SER A 112 -6.47 7.18 14.15
C SER A 112 -7.92 6.70 14.02
N ARG A 113 -8.83 7.25 14.83
CA ARG A 113 -10.28 6.99 14.85
C ARG A 113 -11.06 8.28 15.04
N TYR A 114 -12.39 8.18 14.99
CA TYR A 114 -13.31 9.31 15.19
C TYR A 114 -13.07 10.41 14.14
N GLU A 115 -13.05 11.69 14.52
CA GLU A 115 -12.68 12.80 13.61
C GLU A 115 -11.17 12.88 13.36
N GLY A 116 -10.37 12.10 14.10
CA GLY A 116 -8.92 12.06 14.02
C GLY A 116 -8.27 12.08 15.39
N VAL A 117 -7.01 12.52 15.41
CA VAL A 117 -6.22 12.70 16.63
C VAL A 117 -6.06 14.19 16.92
N ASP A 118 -5.80 14.55 18.17
CA ASP A 118 -5.29 15.88 18.49
C ASP A 118 -4.06 16.20 17.62
N GLU A 119 -4.04 17.38 16.99
CA GLU A 119 -2.98 17.78 16.04
C GLU A 119 -1.57 17.67 16.64
N ARG A 120 -1.43 17.85 17.96
CA ARG A 120 -0.14 17.74 18.66
C ARG A 120 0.41 16.32 18.67
N ALA A 121 -0.43 15.30 18.48
CA ALA A 121 0.00 13.91 18.38
C ALA A 121 0.92 13.69 17.16
N TYR A 122 0.76 14.48 16.09
CA TYR A 122 1.64 14.38 14.92
C TYR A 122 3.09 14.81 15.19
N ALA A 123 3.39 15.47 16.31
CA ALA A 123 4.77 15.73 16.73
C ALA A 123 5.57 14.43 17.02
N TYR A 124 4.87 13.31 17.21
CA TYR A 124 5.46 11.98 17.41
C TYR A 124 5.52 11.15 16.12
N ALA A 125 5.01 11.67 15.00
CA ALA A 125 5.02 10.99 13.72
C ALA A 125 6.36 11.24 13.01
N ASP A 126 7.01 10.16 12.56
CA ASP A 126 8.05 10.28 11.54
C ASP A 126 7.41 10.46 10.16
N GLU A 127 6.24 9.84 9.93
CA GLU A 127 5.49 9.90 8.69
C GLU A 127 3.98 9.98 8.90
N ARG A 128 3.29 10.60 7.93
CA ARG A 128 1.82 10.63 7.85
C ARG A 128 1.43 10.12 6.46
N LEU A 129 0.64 9.06 6.40
CA LEU A 129 0.26 8.42 5.13
C LEU A 129 -1.25 8.42 4.93
N SER A 130 -1.66 8.66 3.67
CA SER A 130 -3.01 8.46 3.16
C SER A 130 -3.01 7.30 2.18
N ILE A 131 -4.03 6.44 2.18
CA ILE A 131 -4.18 5.37 1.19
C ILE A 131 -5.12 5.74 0.03
N GLY A 132 -5.52 7.01 -0.05
CA GLY A 132 -6.26 7.57 -1.17
C GLY A 132 -7.25 8.66 -0.77
N ASP A 133 -7.86 9.28 -1.79
CA ASP A 133 -8.74 10.45 -1.66
C ASP A 133 -10.17 10.04 -1.29
N TYR A 134 -10.30 9.38 -0.14
CA TYR A 134 -11.57 8.96 0.45
C TYR A 134 -11.44 8.85 1.97
N VAL A 135 -12.57 8.77 2.68
CA VAL A 135 -12.61 8.73 4.15
C VAL A 135 -13.02 7.36 4.64
N LEU A 136 -12.27 6.83 5.60
CA LEU A 136 -12.57 5.58 6.32
C LEU A 136 -12.90 5.88 7.79
N THR A 137 -13.48 4.90 8.48
CA THR A 137 -13.85 5.04 9.90
C THR A 137 -12.68 4.86 10.87
N GLY A 138 -11.49 4.55 10.36
CA GLY A 138 -10.30 4.32 11.18
C GLY A 138 -9.06 3.94 10.37
N GLY A 139 -7.90 4.08 11.01
CA GLY A 139 -6.58 3.81 10.46
C GLY A 139 -6.18 2.32 10.41
N GLU A 140 -7.02 1.40 10.89
CA GLU A 140 -6.71 -0.03 10.93
C GLU A 140 -6.66 -0.65 9.52
N LEU A 141 -7.61 -0.31 8.64
CA LEU A 141 -7.58 -0.77 7.25
C LEU A 141 -6.38 -0.20 6.48
N PRO A 142 -6.07 1.11 6.55
CA PRO A 142 -4.82 1.66 6.03
C PRO A 142 -3.57 0.95 6.54
N ALA A 143 -3.47 0.68 7.84
CA ALA A 143 -2.35 -0.04 8.42
C ALA A 143 -2.20 -1.46 7.85
N MET A 144 -3.31 -2.18 7.65
CA MET A 144 -3.29 -3.51 7.01
C MET A 144 -2.88 -3.45 5.54
N VAL A 145 -3.37 -2.46 4.78
CA VAL A 145 -2.99 -2.24 3.37
C VAL A 145 -1.50 -1.98 3.25
N VAL A 146 -0.97 -1.08 4.07
CA VAL A 146 0.47 -0.76 4.06
C VAL A 146 1.30 -1.96 4.53
N ALA A 147 0.87 -2.67 5.58
CA ALA A 147 1.56 -3.88 6.04
C ALA A 147 1.64 -4.95 4.94
N ASP A 148 0.53 -5.21 4.24
CA ASP A 148 0.48 -6.19 3.13
C ASP A 148 1.46 -5.81 2.01
N ALA A 149 1.39 -4.56 1.55
CA ALA A 149 2.26 -4.06 0.48
C ALA A 149 3.75 -4.12 0.87
N VAL A 150 4.09 -3.78 2.11
CA VAL A 150 5.49 -3.82 2.60
C VAL A 150 5.97 -5.26 2.76
N VAL A 151 5.22 -6.12 3.46
CA VAL A 151 5.65 -7.51 3.75
C VAL A 151 5.83 -8.31 2.46
N ARG A 152 4.98 -8.07 1.47
CA ARG A 152 5.06 -8.72 0.17
C ARG A 152 6.39 -8.47 -0.56
N LEU A 153 7.05 -7.35 -0.27
CA LEU A 153 8.37 -7.02 -0.84
C LEU A 153 9.54 -7.65 -0.10
N ILE A 154 9.32 -8.28 1.06
CA ILE A 154 10.38 -8.97 1.80
C ILE A 154 10.87 -10.17 0.97
N PRO A 155 12.18 -10.32 0.72
CA PRO A 155 12.73 -11.47 0.02
C PRO A 155 12.24 -12.79 0.64
N GLY A 156 11.65 -13.65 -0.19
CA GLY A 156 11.06 -14.93 0.22
C GLY A 156 9.56 -14.89 0.55
N ALA A 157 8.90 -13.72 0.61
CA ALA A 157 7.47 -13.63 0.91
C ALA A 157 6.57 -14.15 -0.21
N LEU A 158 6.90 -13.81 -1.47
CA LEU A 158 6.16 -14.25 -2.67
C LEU A 158 6.59 -15.63 -3.19
N GLY A 159 7.74 -16.14 -2.77
CA GLY A 159 8.27 -17.45 -3.17
C GLY A 159 8.99 -17.49 -4.52
N ASP A 160 8.71 -16.54 -5.43
CA ASP A 160 9.42 -16.35 -6.70
C ASP A 160 10.01 -14.94 -6.73
N GLU A 161 11.34 -14.85 -6.92
CA GLU A 161 12.10 -13.60 -6.91
C GLU A 161 11.73 -12.68 -8.09
N MET A 162 11.16 -13.22 -9.17
CA MET A 162 10.72 -12.42 -10.33
C MET A 162 9.31 -11.86 -10.16
N SER A 163 8.53 -12.34 -9.20
CA SER A 163 7.11 -11.98 -9.09
C SER A 163 6.91 -10.48 -8.86
N ASN A 164 7.80 -9.78 -8.14
CA ASN A 164 7.65 -8.35 -7.87
C ASN A 164 8.21 -7.42 -8.97
N VAL A 165 8.90 -7.96 -9.98
CA VAL A 165 9.56 -7.16 -11.03
C VAL A 165 8.56 -6.76 -12.12
N ASP A 166 7.75 -7.73 -12.57
CA ASP A 166 6.80 -7.57 -13.69
C ASP A 166 5.38 -7.20 -13.22
N GLU A 167 5.27 -6.28 -12.25
CA GLU A 167 3.98 -5.88 -11.66
C GLU A 167 3.59 -4.44 -11.97
N SER A 168 2.30 -4.16 -11.81
CA SER A 168 1.79 -2.79 -11.91
C SER A 168 2.53 -1.88 -10.92
N PHE A 169 2.92 -0.69 -11.39
CA PHE A 169 3.66 0.31 -10.62
C PHE A 169 5.06 -0.10 -10.15
N SER A 170 5.63 -1.19 -10.71
CA SER A 170 7.02 -1.58 -10.49
C SER A 170 7.96 -0.39 -10.68
N THR A 171 9.02 -0.32 -9.88
CA THR A 171 10.00 0.77 -9.90
C THR A 171 11.33 0.36 -10.55
N ALA A 172 11.36 -0.85 -11.14
CA ALA A 172 12.46 -1.41 -11.91
C ALA A 172 12.77 -0.59 -13.18
N GLU A 173 13.83 -0.94 -13.93
CA GLU A 173 14.33 -0.15 -15.07
C GLU A 173 13.29 0.10 -16.17
N ASP A 174 12.31 -0.77 -16.32
CA ASP A 174 11.20 -0.69 -17.26
C ASP A 174 9.84 -0.45 -16.57
N GLY A 175 9.85 -0.02 -15.31
CA GLY A 175 8.66 0.16 -14.49
C GLY A 175 7.80 1.40 -14.79
N GLY A 176 6.86 1.67 -13.89
CA GLY A 176 5.93 2.79 -13.96
C GLY A 176 4.70 2.55 -14.85
N LEU A 177 4.47 1.31 -15.27
CA LEU A 177 3.31 0.91 -16.09
C LEU A 177 2.34 0.04 -15.28
N LEU A 178 1.14 -0.14 -15.82
CA LEU A 178 0.24 -1.23 -15.42
C LEU A 178 0.72 -2.56 -16.03
N GLU A 179 0.42 -3.66 -15.34
CA GLU A 179 0.74 -5.00 -15.83
C GLU A 179 -0.06 -5.36 -17.09
N TYR A 180 0.54 -6.17 -17.95
CA TYR A 180 -0.07 -6.70 -19.16
C TYR A 180 -1.28 -7.60 -18.88
N ALA A 181 -2.09 -7.87 -19.90
CA ALA A 181 -3.25 -8.75 -19.78
C ALA A 181 -2.83 -10.19 -19.53
N GLN A 182 -3.38 -10.78 -18.47
CA GLN A 182 -3.11 -12.15 -18.07
C GLN A 182 -4.18 -13.10 -18.61
N TYR A 183 -3.75 -14.27 -19.07
CA TYR A 183 -4.61 -15.34 -19.57
C TYR A 183 -4.24 -16.66 -18.92
N THR A 184 -5.25 -17.48 -18.64
CA THR A 184 -5.05 -18.85 -18.12
C THR A 184 -5.98 -19.81 -18.85
N ARG A 185 -5.84 -21.11 -18.57
CA ARG A 185 -6.69 -22.14 -19.15
C ARG A 185 -8.16 -21.91 -18.78
N PRO A 186 -9.12 -22.22 -19.67
CA PRO A 186 -8.96 -22.85 -20.99
C PRO A 186 -8.47 -21.89 -22.09
N ALA A 187 -7.98 -22.44 -23.22
CA ALA A 187 -7.43 -21.65 -24.33
C ALA A 187 -8.50 -20.86 -25.12
N GLU A 188 -9.76 -21.26 -25.02
CA GLU A 188 -10.91 -20.55 -25.55
C GLU A 188 -12.02 -20.59 -24.51
N PHE A 189 -12.67 -19.45 -24.28
CA PHE A 189 -13.82 -19.33 -23.39
C PHE A 189 -14.87 -18.43 -24.05
N ASN A 190 -16.08 -18.95 -24.26
CA ASN A 190 -17.19 -18.24 -24.92
C ASN A 190 -16.85 -17.66 -26.30
N GLY A 191 -16.02 -18.34 -27.10
CA GLY A 191 -15.60 -17.87 -28.42
C GLY A 191 -14.46 -16.85 -28.41
N GLU A 192 -13.98 -16.45 -27.22
CA GLU A 192 -12.80 -15.62 -27.04
C GLU A 192 -11.56 -16.49 -26.82
N GLY A 193 -10.58 -16.37 -27.71
CA GLY A 193 -9.33 -17.12 -27.66
C GLY A 193 -8.22 -16.36 -26.95
N VAL A 194 -7.29 -17.11 -26.33
CA VAL A 194 -6.02 -16.54 -25.86
C VAL A 194 -5.22 -16.00 -27.05
N PRO A 195 -4.57 -14.82 -26.95
CA PRO A 195 -3.74 -14.28 -28.02
C PRO A 195 -2.76 -15.33 -28.58
N PRO A 196 -2.70 -15.55 -29.92
CA PRO A 196 -1.89 -16.62 -30.50
C PRO A 196 -0.40 -16.55 -30.13
N VAL A 197 0.13 -15.35 -29.89
CA VAL A 197 1.52 -15.15 -29.45
C VAL A 197 1.81 -15.82 -28.11
N LEU A 198 0.84 -15.82 -27.18
CA LEU A 198 0.99 -16.39 -25.84
C LEU A 198 1.01 -17.94 -25.83
N VAL A 199 0.55 -18.57 -26.91
CA VAL A 199 0.58 -20.02 -27.10
C VAL A 199 1.60 -20.47 -28.15
N SER A 200 2.43 -19.54 -28.66
CA SER A 200 3.40 -19.82 -29.73
C SER A 200 4.66 -20.56 -29.26
N GLY A 201 4.97 -20.50 -27.96
CA GLY A 201 6.23 -20.99 -27.39
C GLY A 201 7.44 -20.08 -27.65
N ASP A 202 7.25 -18.93 -28.33
CA ASP A 202 8.32 -17.97 -28.61
C ASP A 202 8.43 -16.93 -27.50
N HIS A 203 9.33 -17.17 -26.55
CA HIS A 203 9.53 -16.31 -25.37
C HIS A 203 9.80 -14.85 -25.73
N ALA A 204 10.63 -14.58 -26.75
CA ALA A 204 10.95 -13.22 -27.15
C ALA A 204 9.72 -12.47 -27.69
N LYS A 205 8.86 -13.16 -28.45
CA LYS A 205 7.60 -12.56 -28.92
C LYS A 205 6.59 -12.37 -27.78
N VAL A 206 6.57 -13.28 -26.81
CA VAL A 206 5.72 -13.15 -25.61
C VAL A 206 6.14 -11.92 -24.82
N ASP A 207 7.43 -11.72 -24.56
CA ASP A 207 7.92 -10.58 -23.78
C ASP A 207 7.70 -9.26 -24.52
N ALA A 208 7.93 -9.22 -25.84
CA ALA A 208 7.60 -8.05 -26.67
C ALA A 208 6.10 -7.73 -26.65
N TRP A 209 5.24 -8.76 -26.69
CA TRP A 209 3.79 -8.57 -26.59
C TRP A 209 3.39 -8.06 -25.20
N ARG A 210 3.95 -8.62 -24.13
CA ARG A 210 3.68 -8.19 -22.75
C ARG A 210 4.02 -6.72 -22.55
N ARG A 211 5.22 -6.33 -22.99
CA ARG A 211 5.69 -4.93 -22.90
C ARG A 211 4.76 -3.98 -23.67
N LYS A 212 4.45 -4.32 -24.92
CA LYS A 212 3.53 -3.53 -25.75
C LYS A 212 2.15 -3.40 -25.10
N ASN A 213 1.60 -4.50 -24.59
CA ASN A 213 0.28 -4.52 -23.99
C ASN A 213 0.21 -3.76 -22.66
N ALA A 214 1.28 -3.79 -21.85
CA ALA A 214 1.39 -2.97 -20.65
C ALA A 214 1.33 -1.46 -20.98
N ILE A 215 2.01 -1.02 -22.03
CA ILE A 215 1.96 0.36 -22.53
C ILE A 215 0.54 0.72 -22.97
N GLU A 216 -0.07 -0.08 -23.85
CA GLU A 216 -1.43 0.13 -24.36
C GLU A 216 -2.46 0.27 -23.22
N ARG A 217 -2.39 -0.62 -22.22
CA ARG A 217 -3.28 -0.61 -21.05
C ARG A 217 -3.05 0.61 -20.17
N THR A 218 -1.79 1.00 -19.98
CA THR A 218 -1.45 2.18 -19.21
C THR A 218 -2.00 3.44 -19.88
N CYS A 219 -1.79 3.60 -21.20
CA CYS A 219 -2.38 4.71 -21.97
C CYS A 219 -3.90 4.76 -21.81
N HIS A 220 -4.58 3.62 -21.82
CA HIS A 220 -6.04 3.57 -21.79
C HIS A 220 -6.63 3.82 -20.38
N TRP A 221 -6.02 3.33 -19.32
CA TRP A 221 -6.61 3.35 -17.97
C TRP A 221 -5.93 4.30 -16.99
N ARG A 222 -4.64 4.56 -17.17
CA ARG A 222 -3.83 5.43 -16.31
C ARG A 222 -2.86 6.26 -17.17
N PRO A 223 -3.39 7.09 -18.09
CA PRO A 223 -2.55 7.90 -18.98
C PRO A 223 -1.60 8.83 -18.22
N ASP A 224 -1.96 9.21 -16.98
CA ASP A 224 -1.13 9.99 -16.07
C ASP A 224 0.22 9.32 -15.74
N LEU A 225 0.32 7.99 -15.79
CA LEU A 225 1.57 7.28 -15.52
C LEU A 225 2.57 7.37 -16.67
N ILE A 226 2.12 7.59 -17.91
CA ILE A 226 2.99 7.61 -19.10
C ILE A 226 4.05 8.71 -19.02
N GLU A 227 3.71 9.84 -18.38
CA GLU A 227 4.65 10.96 -18.20
C GLU A 227 5.90 10.53 -17.42
N THR A 228 5.72 9.71 -16.37
CA THR A 228 6.80 9.30 -15.46
C THR A 228 7.31 7.87 -15.68
N ALA A 229 6.62 7.08 -16.51
CA ALA A 229 7.00 5.72 -16.87
C ALA A 229 8.37 5.66 -17.57
N ARG A 230 9.13 4.60 -17.29
CA ARG A 230 10.43 4.35 -17.91
C ARG A 230 10.24 3.68 -19.26
N LEU A 231 10.13 4.50 -20.29
CA LEU A 231 9.92 4.11 -21.69
C LEU A 231 11.15 4.44 -22.54
N THR A 232 11.48 3.58 -23.50
CA THR A 232 12.43 3.96 -24.57
C THR A 232 11.85 5.10 -25.44
N PRO A 233 12.67 5.79 -26.25
CA PRO A 233 12.16 6.79 -27.19
C PRO A 233 11.07 6.24 -28.13
N GLU A 234 11.22 5.01 -28.61
CA GLU A 234 10.27 4.34 -29.49
C GLU A 234 8.97 4.00 -28.76
N GLU A 235 9.06 3.47 -27.54
CA GLU A 235 7.89 3.17 -26.71
C GLU A 235 7.12 4.42 -26.33
N ARG A 236 7.82 5.52 -26.05
CA ARG A 236 7.19 6.81 -25.74
C ARG A 236 6.49 7.39 -26.95
N ALA A 237 7.09 7.31 -28.13
CA ALA A 237 6.43 7.73 -29.38
C ALA A 237 5.16 6.89 -29.62
N TYR A 238 5.25 5.58 -29.44
CA TYR A 238 4.11 4.67 -29.56
C TYR A 238 2.99 4.98 -28.55
N ALA A 239 3.33 5.25 -27.28
CA ALA A 239 2.35 5.65 -26.26
C ALA A 239 1.65 6.97 -26.64
N GLN A 240 2.39 7.94 -27.18
CA GLN A 240 1.83 9.22 -27.60
C GLN A 240 0.83 9.06 -28.75
N GLU A 241 1.13 8.20 -29.74
CA GLU A 241 0.21 7.89 -30.83
C GLU A 241 -1.15 7.37 -30.31
N ILE A 242 -1.14 6.52 -29.28
CA ILE A 242 -2.37 5.98 -28.67
C ILE A 242 -3.15 7.07 -27.93
N LEU A 243 -2.45 7.94 -27.20
CA LEU A 243 -3.08 9.03 -26.45
C LEU A 243 -3.73 10.04 -27.41
N ASP A 244 -3.03 10.45 -28.47
CA ASP A 244 -3.53 11.40 -29.47
C ASP A 244 -4.75 10.85 -30.23
N ALA A 245 -4.73 9.56 -30.56
CA ALA A 245 -5.88 8.89 -31.19
C ALA A 245 -7.10 8.84 -30.27
N SER A 246 -6.89 8.68 -28.96
CA SER A 246 -7.96 8.65 -27.97
C SER A 246 -8.59 10.04 -27.76
N TYR A 247 -7.80 11.11 -27.78
CA TYR A 247 -8.31 12.48 -27.72
C TYR A 247 -9.16 12.85 -28.93
N SER A 248 -8.70 12.47 -30.13
CA SER A 248 -9.42 12.75 -31.39
C SER A 248 -10.82 12.12 -31.43
N LEU A 249 -10.99 10.95 -30.79
CA LEU A 249 -12.28 10.25 -30.68
C LEU A 249 -13.21 10.83 -29.60
N SER A 250 -12.70 11.67 -28.70
CA SER A 250 -13.50 12.30 -27.62
C SER A 250 -14.04 13.69 -27.98
N GLU A 251 -13.53 14.30 -29.06
CA GLU A 251 -13.95 15.61 -29.57
C GLU A 251 -15.02 15.51 -30.69
N GLU A 252 -15.33 14.31 -31.19
CA GLU A 252 -16.43 14.02 -32.12
C GLU A 252 -17.71 13.54 -31.40
#